data_AF-A0A812X627-F1
#
_entry.id   AF-A0A812X627-F1
#
_cell.length_a   1.000
_cell.length_b   1.000
_cell.length_c   1.000
_cell.angle_alpha   90.00
_cell.angle_beta   90.00
_cell.angle_gamma   90.00
#
_symmetry.space_group_name_H-M   'P 1'
#
loop_
_entity.id
_entity.type
_entity.pdbx_description
1 polymer ?
#
loop_
_entity_poly.entity_id
_entity_poly.type
_entity_poly.pdbx_seq_one_letter_code
_entity_poly.pdbx_strand_id
1 'polypeptide(L)'
;MEGHGHGDTAQQLERGEVEVTVQLEAGLAQQVTMEECGRVFGLFGEVAQLDLTRLRETGALRVCFFESKAALGLQDYLDTHGSLWRSPPTVADSNAFHASGSSGGYGYWEPGRISSRRPSDAQEVRNYLEIDEGRLLRGQESRCSLMIGQVPKNCDSIFVLEKLRELELLHRLRFFYMPIDKSRKRHFGYVFLEVSTPQDVIALLRLLPRLGELLGTSRSNRQLHLHFARIQALP
;
A
#
# COMPACT_ATOMS: atom_id res chain seq x y z
N MET A 1 -32.25 -1.75 -26.44
CA MET A 1 -31.79 -0.80 -25.39
C MET A 1 -32.20 -1.47 -24.10
N GLU A 2 -31.33 -1.96 -23.23
CA GLU A 2 -30.11 -1.34 -22.69
C GLU A 2 -29.04 -2.42 -22.40
N GLY A 3 -27.77 -2.05 -22.53
CA GLY A 3 -26.64 -2.83 -22.04
C GLY A 3 -25.88 -1.98 -21.01
N HIS A 4 -25.92 -2.38 -19.75
CA HIS A 4 -25.05 -1.85 -18.70
C HIS A 4 -23.93 -2.86 -18.46
N GLY A 5 -22.78 -2.64 -19.11
CA GLY A 5 -21.52 -3.22 -18.67
C GLY A 5 -20.73 -2.13 -17.97
N HIS A 6 -20.65 -2.17 -16.63
CA HIS A 6 -19.70 -1.36 -15.88
C HIS A 6 -18.40 -2.14 -15.74
N GLY A 7 -17.32 -1.53 -16.21
CA GLY A 7 -16.02 -2.15 -16.39
C GLY A 7 -15.19 -2.22 -15.12
N ASP A 8 -15.35 -3.31 -14.38
CA ASP A 8 -14.33 -3.81 -13.47
C ASP A 8 -13.46 -4.79 -14.27
N THR A 9 -12.14 -4.61 -14.26
CA THR A 9 -11.23 -5.41 -15.09
C THR A 9 -9.97 -5.72 -14.32
N ALA A 10 -9.61 -7.00 -14.24
CA ALA A 10 -8.34 -7.45 -13.70
C ALA A 10 -7.24 -7.40 -14.77
N GLN A 11 -6.08 -6.84 -14.44
CA GLN A 11 -4.90 -6.81 -15.32
C GLN A 11 -3.66 -7.33 -14.58
N GLN A 12 -2.89 -8.18 -15.25
CA GLN A 12 -1.64 -8.72 -14.71
C GLN A 12 -0.49 -7.73 -14.95
N LEU A 13 0.18 -7.31 -13.87
CA LEU A 13 1.28 -6.36 -13.92
C LEU A 13 2.63 -7.06 -14.12
N GLU A 14 3.62 -6.35 -14.67
CA GLU A 14 4.97 -6.86 -14.97
C GLU A 14 5.69 -7.45 -13.74
N ARG A 15 5.29 -7.08 -12.53
CA ARG A 15 5.86 -7.58 -11.27
C ARG A 15 5.23 -8.90 -10.82
N GLY A 16 4.26 -9.45 -11.55
CA GLY A 16 3.45 -10.60 -11.16
C GLY A 16 2.42 -10.30 -10.06
N GLU A 17 2.16 -9.01 -9.82
CA GLU A 17 1.01 -8.54 -9.02
C GLU A 17 -0.20 -8.47 -9.96
N VAL A 18 -1.41 -8.59 -9.42
CA VAL A 18 -2.64 -8.45 -10.22
C VAL A 18 -3.42 -7.26 -9.69
N GLU A 19 -3.68 -6.31 -10.57
CA GLU A 19 -4.47 -5.11 -10.29
C GLU A 19 -5.94 -5.38 -10.64
N VAL A 20 -6.84 -4.94 -9.77
CA VAL A 20 -8.27 -4.85 -10.02
C VAL A 20 -8.68 -3.40 -9.81
N THR A 21 -9.39 -2.85 -10.79
CA THR A 21 -10.05 -1.54 -10.65
C THR A 21 -11.51 -1.77 -10.25
N VAL A 22 -11.93 -1.10 -9.17
CA VAL A 22 -13.30 -1.14 -8.66
C VAL A 22 -13.93 0.23 -8.87
N GLN A 23 -15.08 0.27 -9.54
CA GLN A 23 -15.84 1.50 -9.75
C GLN A 23 -16.87 1.75 -8.64
N LEU A 24 -16.81 2.93 -8.02
CA LEU A 24 -17.74 3.35 -6.98
C LEU A 24 -18.64 4.51 -7.45
N GLU A 25 -19.91 4.46 -7.06
CA GLU A 25 -20.83 5.59 -7.22
C GLU A 25 -20.33 6.82 -6.43
N ALA A 26 -20.53 8.02 -6.96
CA ALA A 26 -19.99 9.26 -6.39
C ALA A 26 -20.28 9.44 -4.89
N GLY A 27 -21.49 9.11 -4.44
CA GLY A 27 -21.87 9.24 -3.02
C GLY A 27 -21.10 8.31 -2.09
N LEU A 28 -20.81 7.08 -2.53
CA LEU A 28 -20.00 6.11 -1.80
C LEU A 28 -18.51 6.46 -1.92
N ALA A 29 -18.07 6.86 -3.11
CA ALA A 29 -16.71 7.28 -3.37
C ALA A 29 -16.25 8.42 -2.46
N GLN A 30 -17.14 9.28 -1.95
CA GLN A 30 -16.79 10.32 -0.97
C GLN A 30 -16.53 9.81 0.45
N GLN A 31 -17.11 8.66 0.80
CA GLN A 31 -17.11 8.10 2.16
C GLN A 31 -16.03 7.04 2.34
N VAL A 32 -15.68 6.31 1.28
CA VAL A 32 -14.71 5.22 1.36
C VAL A 32 -13.35 5.72 1.82
N THR A 33 -12.81 5.04 2.84
CA THR A 33 -11.50 5.34 3.45
C THR A 33 -10.50 4.22 3.20
N MET A 34 -9.20 4.52 3.37
CA MET A 34 -8.14 3.51 3.32
C MET A 34 -8.37 2.36 4.32
N GLU A 35 -8.97 2.68 5.47
CA GLU A 35 -9.33 1.70 6.50
C GLU A 35 -10.35 0.68 6.01
N GLU A 36 -11.44 1.18 5.43
CA GLU A 36 -12.48 0.31 4.87
C GLU A 36 -11.93 -0.55 3.74
N CYS A 37 -11.11 0.03 2.86
CA CYS A 37 -10.44 -0.70 1.79
C CYS A 37 -9.55 -1.81 2.35
N GLY A 38 -8.66 -1.51 3.30
CA GLY A 38 -7.76 -2.51 3.90
C GLY A 38 -8.54 -3.68 4.51
N ARG A 39 -9.63 -3.39 5.23
CA ARG A 39 -10.49 -4.41 5.82
C ARG A 39 -11.21 -5.26 4.77
N VAL A 40 -11.81 -4.63 3.75
CA VAL A 40 -12.62 -5.33 2.73
C VAL A 40 -11.72 -6.16 1.81
N PHE A 41 -10.65 -5.57 1.28
CA PHE A 41 -9.78 -6.27 0.35
C PHE A 41 -8.90 -7.32 1.02
N GLY A 42 -8.54 -7.12 2.30
CA GLY A 42 -7.83 -8.10 3.09
C GLY A 42 -8.56 -9.45 3.23
N LEU A 43 -9.89 -9.49 3.02
CA LEU A 43 -10.68 -10.74 3.04
C LEU A 43 -10.40 -11.65 1.83
N PHE A 44 -9.89 -11.09 0.74
CA PHE A 44 -9.59 -11.84 -0.49
C PHE A 44 -8.14 -12.34 -0.51
N GLY A 45 -7.25 -11.65 0.19
CA GLY A 45 -5.84 -12.02 0.30
C GLY A 45 -4.94 -10.83 0.62
N GLU A 46 -3.64 -11.07 0.59
CA GLU A 46 -2.66 -10.05 0.94
C GLU A 46 -2.60 -8.94 -0.11
N VAL A 47 -2.95 -7.73 0.33
CA VAL A 47 -2.96 -6.53 -0.49
C VAL A 47 -1.55 -5.99 -0.63
N ALA A 48 -1.10 -5.83 -1.87
CA ALA A 48 0.16 -5.19 -2.22
C ALA A 48 0.04 -3.67 -2.23
N GLN A 49 -1.01 -3.16 -2.88
CA GLN A 49 -1.23 -1.75 -3.11
C GLN A 49 -2.70 -1.37 -2.94
N LEU A 50 -2.93 -0.21 -2.32
CA LEU A 50 -4.21 0.50 -2.34
C LEU A 50 -3.98 1.90 -2.86
N ASP A 51 -4.73 2.28 -3.89
CA ASP A 51 -4.65 3.59 -4.50
C ASP A 51 -6.04 4.23 -4.60
N LEU A 52 -6.23 5.24 -3.76
CA LEU A 52 -7.46 6.04 -3.64
C LEU A 52 -7.28 7.43 -4.29
N THR A 53 -6.13 7.71 -4.92
CA THR A 53 -5.77 9.05 -5.40
C THR A 53 -6.82 9.65 -6.33
N ARG A 54 -7.38 8.84 -7.24
CA ARG A 54 -8.42 9.25 -8.19
C ARG A 54 -9.84 8.90 -7.76
N LEU A 55 -10.01 8.27 -6.60
CA LEU A 55 -11.32 7.76 -6.16
C LEU A 55 -12.37 8.87 -6.06
N ARG A 56 -11.99 10.04 -5.52
CA ARG A 56 -12.92 11.17 -5.36
C ARG A 56 -13.29 11.85 -6.69
N GLU A 57 -12.45 11.74 -7.70
CA GLU A 57 -12.61 12.42 -9.00
C GLU A 57 -13.31 11.52 -10.02
N THR A 58 -12.92 10.24 -10.06
CA THR A 58 -13.37 9.31 -11.11
C THR A 58 -14.23 8.17 -10.56
N GLY A 59 -14.37 8.04 -9.24
CA GLY A 59 -14.98 6.86 -8.62
C GLY A 59 -14.10 5.61 -8.67
N ALA A 60 -12.91 5.68 -9.28
CA ALA A 60 -12.07 4.51 -9.52
C ALA A 60 -11.12 4.29 -8.35
N LEU A 61 -11.22 3.12 -7.73
CA LEU A 61 -10.32 2.63 -6.71
C LEU A 61 -9.48 1.49 -7.29
N ARG A 62 -8.17 1.53 -7.09
CA ARG A 62 -7.27 0.46 -7.55
C ARG A 62 -6.74 -0.33 -6.37
N VAL A 63 -6.82 -1.65 -6.47
CA VAL A 63 -6.24 -2.59 -5.52
C VAL A 63 -5.35 -3.57 -6.26
N CYS A 64 -4.14 -3.78 -5.76
CA CYS A 64 -3.24 -4.82 -6.25
C CYS A 64 -3.04 -5.89 -5.19
N PHE A 65 -3.09 -7.15 -5.60
CA PHE A 65 -2.77 -8.29 -4.75
C PHE A 65 -1.46 -8.94 -5.16
N PHE A 66 -0.80 -9.58 -4.19
CA PHE A 66 0.38 -10.39 -4.47
C PHE A 66 0.05 -11.70 -5.16
N GLU A 67 -1.14 -12.24 -4.90
CA GLU A 67 -1.61 -13.51 -5.44
C GLU A 67 -2.73 -13.29 -6.44
N SER A 68 -2.62 -13.88 -7.64
CA SER A 68 -3.67 -13.80 -8.66
C SER A 68 -5.00 -14.38 -8.18
N LYS A 69 -4.97 -15.37 -7.27
CA LYS A 69 -6.19 -15.97 -6.70
C LYS A 69 -7.02 -14.95 -5.93
N ALA A 70 -6.38 -14.04 -5.20
CA ALA A 70 -7.08 -12.99 -4.46
C ALA A 70 -7.76 -11.99 -5.40
N ALA A 71 -7.06 -11.59 -6.47
CA ALA A 71 -7.64 -10.71 -7.49
C ALA A 71 -8.79 -11.38 -8.26
N LEU A 72 -8.66 -12.67 -8.61
CA LEU A 72 -9.72 -13.43 -9.25
C LEU A 72 -10.93 -13.61 -8.33
N GLY A 73 -10.71 -13.90 -7.04
CA GLY A 73 -11.78 -14.00 -6.05
C GLY A 73 -12.51 -12.67 -5.85
N LEU A 74 -11.78 -11.56 -5.89
CA LEU A 74 -12.38 -10.22 -5.87
C LEU A 74 -13.25 -9.98 -7.11
N GLN A 75 -12.74 -10.31 -8.30
CA GLN A 75 -13.49 -10.13 -9.55
C GLN A 75 -14.75 -11.01 -9.57
N ASP A 76 -14.63 -12.29 -9.20
CA ASP A 76 -15.77 -13.22 -9.14
C ASP A 76 -16.85 -12.74 -8.15
N TYR A 77 -16.42 -12.17 -7.01
CA TYR A 77 -17.34 -11.58 -6.05
C TYR A 77 -18.08 -10.36 -6.63
N LEU A 78 -17.35 -9.47 -7.31
CA LEU A 78 -17.92 -8.30 -7.98
C LEU A 78 -18.90 -8.71 -9.09
N ASP A 79 -18.54 -9.70 -9.90
CA ASP A 79 -19.40 -10.22 -10.97
C ASP A 79 -20.69 -10.84 -10.40
N THR A 80 -20.61 -11.48 -9.23
CA THR A 80 -21.74 -12.14 -8.58
C THR A 80 -22.64 -11.19 -7.80
N HIS A 81 -22.07 -10.21 -7.09
CA HIS A 81 -22.81 -9.37 -6.12
C HIS A 81 -22.94 -7.90 -6.56
N GLY A 82 -22.19 -7.47 -7.56
CA GLY A 82 -22.19 -6.12 -8.13
C GLY A 82 -21.59 -5.02 -7.25
N SER A 83 -21.45 -5.21 -5.93
CA SER A 83 -20.87 -4.20 -5.04
C SER A 83 -20.34 -4.77 -3.72
N LEU A 84 -19.11 -4.40 -3.37
CA LEU A 84 -18.45 -4.76 -2.10
C LEU A 84 -19.01 -4.01 -0.87
N TRP A 85 -19.67 -2.88 -1.06
CA TRP A 85 -20.16 -2.04 0.05
C TRP A 85 -21.66 -2.19 0.29
N ARG A 86 -22.44 -2.59 -0.73
CA ARG A 86 -23.85 -2.95 -0.54
C ARG A 86 -24.01 -4.36 0.03
N SER A 87 -23.09 -5.25 -0.33
CA SER A 87 -22.98 -6.61 0.20
C SER A 87 -21.51 -6.84 0.58
N PRO A 88 -21.09 -6.52 1.83
CA PRO A 88 -19.71 -6.77 2.24
C PRO A 88 -19.46 -8.26 2.47
N PRO A 89 -18.32 -8.80 1.99
CA PRO A 89 -17.95 -10.18 2.27
C PRO A 89 -17.81 -10.40 3.78
N THR A 90 -18.25 -11.56 4.25
CA THR A 90 -18.21 -11.93 5.66
C THR A 90 -17.02 -12.85 5.95
N VAL A 91 -16.68 -13.03 7.23
CA VAL A 91 -15.62 -13.96 7.66
C VAL A 91 -15.94 -15.41 7.27
N ALA A 92 -17.20 -15.75 6.99
CA ALA A 92 -17.56 -17.06 6.45
C ALA A 92 -17.06 -17.25 5.01
N ASP A 93 -17.01 -16.18 4.22
CA ASP A 93 -16.55 -16.19 2.83
C ASP A 93 -15.02 -16.28 2.75
N SER A 94 -14.28 -15.72 3.72
CA SER A 94 -12.81 -15.73 3.74
C SER A 94 -12.19 -17.13 3.79
N ASN A 95 -12.87 -18.11 4.40
CA ASN A 95 -12.36 -19.48 4.51
C ASN A 95 -12.35 -20.24 3.17
N ALA A 96 -13.12 -19.79 2.17
CA ALA A 96 -13.10 -20.37 0.82
C ALA A 96 -11.85 -19.94 0.02
N PHE A 97 -11.33 -18.73 0.28
CA PHE A 97 -10.23 -18.14 -0.50
C PHE A 97 -8.84 -18.62 -0.02
N HIS A 98 -8.67 -18.90 1.27
CA HIS A 98 -7.36 -19.26 1.86
C HIS A 98 -6.99 -20.77 1.79
N ALA A 99 -7.83 -21.64 1.24
CA ALA A 99 -7.53 -23.06 1.16
C ALA A 99 -6.46 -23.38 0.09
N SER A 100 -5.42 -24.10 0.53
CA SER A 100 -4.29 -24.74 -0.17
C SER A 100 -3.08 -23.87 -0.56
N GLY A 101 -1.98 -24.02 0.19
CA GLY A 101 -0.64 -23.57 -0.19
C GLY A 101 0.36 -24.74 -0.14
N SER A 102 0.68 -25.32 -1.30
CA SER A 102 1.71 -26.36 -1.48
C SER A 102 3.11 -25.76 -1.66
N SER A 103 4.09 -26.46 -1.11
CA SER A 103 5.52 -26.20 -1.11
C SER A 103 6.25 -26.75 -2.34
N GLY A 104 7.13 -25.94 -2.93
CA GLY A 104 8.15 -26.28 -3.95
C GLY A 104 8.76 -24.96 -4.45
N GLY A 105 10.01 -24.77 -4.80
CA GLY A 105 11.18 -25.60 -5.06
C GLY A 105 12.18 -24.64 -5.74
N TYR A 106 13.39 -24.61 -5.24
CA TYR A 106 14.49 -23.63 -5.37
C TYR A 106 15.14 -23.51 -6.77
N GLY A 107 15.61 -22.31 -7.10
CA GLY A 107 16.59 -22.01 -8.16
C GLY A 107 17.31 -20.69 -7.85
N TYR A 108 18.62 -20.77 -7.63
CA TYR A 108 19.49 -19.67 -7.18
C TYR A 108 19.83 -18.67 -8.30
N TRP A 109 19.83 -17.37 -7.98
CA TRP A 109 20.48 -16.31 -8.78
C TRP A 109 21.20 -15.33 -7.83
N GLU A 110 22.47 -15.04 -8.10
CA GLU A 110 23.31 -14.10 -7.34
C GLU A 110 23.05 -12.63 -7.74
N PRO A 111 23.16 -11.64 -6.84
CA PRO A 111 22.94 -10.23 -7.17
C PRO A 111 24.13 -9.60 -7.91
N GLY A 112 23.87 -9.10 -9.11
CA GLY A 112 24.75 -8.23 -9.87
C GLY A 112 25.00 -6.88 -9.17
N ARG A 113 26.23 -6.40 -9.34
CA ARG A 113 26.82 -5.21 -8.72
C ARG A 113 26.05 -3.91 -9.05
N ILE A 114 25.72 -3.14 -8.02
CA ILE A 114 25.29 -1.73 -8.17
C ILE A 114 26.51 -0.92 -8.63
N SER A 115 26.37 -0.32 -9.81
CA SER A 115 27.33 0.62 -10.39
C SER A 115 27.58 1.80 -9.45
N SER A 116 28.85 2.09 -9.20
CA SER A 116 29.36 3.20 -8.39
C SER A 116 28.96 4.55 -8.99
N ARG A 117 27.93 5.20 -8.42
CA ARG A 117 27.64 6.62 -8.67
C ARG A 117 28.53 7.52 -7.80
N ARG A 118 28.87 8.70 -8.34
CA ARG A 118 29.78 9.67 -7.72
C ARG A 118 29.25 10.16 -6.35
N PRO A 119 30.12 10.42 -5.36
CA PRO A 119 29.71 10.84 -4.02
C PRO A 119 28.92 12.17 -3.95
N SER A 120 29.10 13.07 -4.92
CA SER A 120 28.41 14.37 -5.00
C SER A 120 26.89 14.21 -5.16
N ASP A 121 26.46 13.30 -6.02
CA ASP A 121 25.06 13.11 -6.37
C ASP A 121 24.30 12.38 -5.24
N ALA A 122 25.01 11.57 -4.46
CA ALA A 122 24.44 10.86 -3.32
C ALA A 122 24.04 11.81 -2.19
N GLN A 123 24.81 12.87 -1.95
CA GLN A 123 24.50 13.86 -0.93
C GLN A 123 23.31 14.74 -1.33
N GLU A 124 23.26 15.18 -2.59
CA GLU A 124 22.11 15.93 -3.12
C GLU A 124 20.82 15.10 -3.10
N VAL A 125 20.90 13.82 -3.46
CA VAL A 125 19.77 12.90 -3.36
C VAL A 125 19.34 12.71 -1.90
N ARG A 126 20.27 12.53 -0.97
CA ARG A 126 19.94 12.45 0.47
C ARG A 126 19.22 13.71 0.95
N ASN A 127 19.77 14.89 0.65
CA ASN A 127 19.17 16.17 1.03
C ASN A 127 17.75 16.34 0.45
N TYR A 128 17.51 15.82 -0.77
CA TYR A 128 16.18 15.86 -1.38
C TYR A 128 15.18 14.92 -0.68
N LEU A 129 15.65 13.79 -0.13
CA LEU A 129 14.81 12.79 0.53
C LEU A 129 14.53 13.13 2.01
N GLU A 130 15.34 13.99 2.62
CA GLU A 130 15.14 14.41 4.01
C GLU A 130 13.90 15.28 4.20
N ILE A 131 13.25 15.09 5.36
CA ILE A 131 12.07 15.85 5.77
C ILE A 131 12.52 16.95 6.72
N ASP A 132 12.29 18.20 6.34
CA ASP A 132 12.48 19.36 7.20
C ASP A 132 11.11 19.85 7.69
N GLU A 133 10.82 19.56 8.95
CA GLU A 133 9.58 19.97 9.61
C GLU A 133 9.39 21.50 9.61
N GLY A 134 10.48 22.27 9.75
CA GLY A 134 10.44 23.73 9.71
C GLY A 134 10.03 24.26 8.35
N ARG A 135 10.51 23.65 7.26
CA ARG A 135 10.09 24.00 5.90
C ARG A 135 8.63 23.64 5.64
N LEU A 136 8.14 22.50 6.12
CA LEU A 136 6.72 22.12 6.05
C LEU A 136 5.85 23.13 6.80
N LEU A 137 6.22 23.51 8.03
CA LEU A 137 5.48 24.49 8.84
C LEU A 137 5.43 25.88 8.21
N ARG A 138 6.48 26.29 7.49
CA ARG A 138 6.53 27.57 6.76
C ARG A 138 5.90 27.53 5.36
N GLY A 139 5.36 26.39 4.93
CA GLY A 139 4.80 26.22 3.58
C GLY A 139 5.85 26.24 2.45
N GLN A 140 7.13 26.01 2.77
CA GLN A 140 8.24 25.97 1.82
C GLN A 140 8.51 24.54 1.28
N GLU A 141 7.67 23.61 1.68
CA GLU A 141 7.66 22.21 1.28
C GLU A 141 6.20 21.75 1.25
N SER A 142 5.82 21.05 0.18
CA SER A 142 4.43 20.64 -0.07
C SER A 142 4.31 19.17 -0.49
N ARG A 143 5.42 18.44 -0.57
CA ARG A 143 5.41 17.01 -0.92
C ARG A 143 4.69 16.21 0.17
N CYS A 144 3.94 15.19 -0.27
CA CYS A 144 3.17 14.30 0.62
C CYS A 144 3.46 12.81 0.39
N SER A 145 4.25 12.47 -0.62
CA SER A 145 4.64 11.08 -0.90
C SER A 145 5.86 10.71 -0.06
N LEU A 146 5.76 9.63 0.71
CA LEU A 146 6.71 9.26 1.76
C LEU A 146 7.11 7.79 1.67
N MET A 147 8.29 7.48 2.20
CA MET A 147 8.80 6.13 2.39
C MET A 147 9.11 5.92 3.87
N ILE A 148 8.52 4.90 4.48
CA ILE A 148 8.91 4.38 5.79
C ILE A 148 9.90 3.24 5.58
N GLY A 149 11.13 3.39 6.04
CA GLY A 149 12.17 2.36 6.04
C GLY A 149 12.28 1.62 7.38
N GLN A 150 12.94 0.47 7.36
CA GLN A 150 13.18 -0.41 8.52
C GLN A 150 11.91 -1.01 9.15
N VAL A 151 10.85 -1.18 8.35
CA VAL A 151 9.67 -1.94 8.78
C VAL A 151 10.08 -3.41 9.02
N PRO A 152 9.69 -4.03 10.15
CA PRO A 152 10.01 -5.43 10.41
C PRO A 152 9.44 -6.34 9.31
N LYS A 153 10.28 -7.26 8.81
CA LYS A 153 9.94 -8.09 7.64
C LYS A 153 8.86 -9.14 7.88
N ASN A 154 8.44 -9.31 9.13
CA ASN A 154 7.35 -10.18 9.58
C ASN A 154 6.02 -9.42 9.76
N CYS A 155 6.02 -8.10 9.56
CA CYS A 155 4.79 -7.33 9.46
C CYS A 155 4.29 -7.42 8.02
N ASP A 156 3.04 -7.87 7.85
CA ASP A 156 2.33 -7.80 6.57
C ASP A 156 1.64 -6.43 6.39
N SER A 157 1.10 -6.21 5.19
CA SER A 157 0.46 -4.94 4.83
C SER A 157 -0.75 -4.64 5.70
N ILE A 158 -1.58 -5.64 6.00
CA ILE A 158 -2.77 -5.51 6.84
C ILE A 158 -2.38 -5.10 8.26
N PHE A 159 -1.39 -5.77 8.85
CA PHE A 159 -0.90 -5.45 10.18
C PHE A 159 -0.37 -4.02 10.25
N VAL A 160 0.38 -3.56 9.24
CA VAL A 160 0.86 -2.17 9.18
C VAL A 160 -0.31 -1.18 9.08
N LEU A 161 -1.31 -1.45 8.23
CA LEU A 161 -2.50 -0.60 8.11
C LEU A 161 -3.27 -0.51 9.43
N GLU A 162 -3.44 -1.63 10.14
CA GLU A 162 -4.08 -1.67 11.45
C GLU A 162 -3.34 -0.81 12.49
N LYS A 163 -2.00 -0.81 12.48
CA LYS A 163 -1.20 0.05 13.37
C LYS A 163 -1.26 1.52 13.00
N LEU A 164 -1.37 1.83 11.71
CA LEU A 164 -1.64 3.20 11.25
C LEU A 164 -3.05 3.66 11.66
N ARG A 165 -4.03 2.74 11.73
CA ARG A 165 -5.37 3.04 12.26
C ARG A 165 -5.31 3.36 13.76
N GLU A 166 -4.65 2.53 14.55
CA GLU A 166 -4.48 2.72 16.00
C GLU A 166 -3.85 4.08 16.37
N LEU A 167 -3.10 4.68 15.43
CA LEU A 167 -2.47 5.99 15.56
C LEU A 167 -3.22 7.14 14.88
N GLU A 168 -4.44 6.91 14.38
CA GLU A 168 -5.24 7.91 13.66
C GLU A 168 -4.51 8.51 12.44
N LEU A 169 -3.68 7.69 11.79
CA LEU A 169 -2.93 8.07 10.59
C LEU A 169 -3.57 7.53 9.32
N LEU A 170 -4.30 6.41 9.42
CA LEU A 170 -4.82 5.69 8.25
C LEU A 170 -5.79 6.52 7.39
N HIS A 171 -6.68 7.29 8.03
CA HIS A 171 -7.64 8.16 7.34
C HIS A 171 -6.98 9.34 6.60
N ARG A 172 -5.69 9.61 6.88
CA ARG A 172 -4.92 10.67 6.22
C ARG A 172 -4.26 10.19 4.94
N LEU A 173 -4.26 8.88 4.68
CA LEU A 173 -3.61 8.26 3.53
C LEU A 173 -4.50 8.25 2.30
N ARG A 174 -3.87 8.44 1.15
CA ARG A 174 -4.47 8.33 -0.20
C ARG A 174 -3.78 7.30 -1.09
N PHE A 175 -2.58 6.86 -0.70
CA PHE A 175 -1.86 5.77 -1.34
C PHE A 175 -1.12 4.94 -0.29
N PHE A 176 -1.04 3.63 -0.51
CA PHE A 176 -0.23 2.69 0.27
C PHE A 176 0.32 1.58 -0.63
N TYR A 177 1.62 1.29 -0.53
CA TYR A 177 2.28 0.20 -1.21
C TYR A 177 3.38 -0.42 -0.33
N MET A 178 3.33 -1.74 -0.11
CA MET A 178 4.32 -2.46 0.70
C MET A 178 4.92 -3.62 -0.09
N PRO A 179 6.07 -3.45 -0.74
CA PRO A 179 6.59 -4.48 -1.63
C PRO A 179 7.07 -5.73 -0.90
N ILE A 180 6.89 -6.87 -1.57
CA ILE A 180 7.34 -8.20 -1.13
C ILE A 180 8.47 -8.70 -2.02
N ASP A 181 9.49 -9.27 -1.39
CA ASP A 181 10.44 -10.16 -2.04
C ASP A 181 9.74 -11.49 -2.33
N LYS A 182 9.24 -11.62 -3.56
CA LYS A 182 8.49 -12.82 -4.01
C LYS A 182 9.32 -14.10 -3.90
N SER A 183 10.63 -14.00 -4.05
CA SER A 183 11.52 -15.16 -3.94
C SER A 183 11.60 -15.69 -2.51
N ARG A 184 11.54 -14.79 -1.53
CA ARG A 184 11.67 -15.12 -0.10
C ARG A 184 10.35 -15.13 0.65
N LYS A 185 9.24 -14.79 -0.03
CA LYS A 185 7.90 -14.60 0.55
C LYS A 185 7.94 -13.73 1.81
N ARG A 186 8.68 -12.62 1.75
CA ARG A 186 8.89 -11.69 2.87
C ARG A 186 8.94 -10.25 2.39
N HIS A 187 8.52 -9.32 3.22
CA HIS A 187 8.58 -7.90 2.89
C HIS A 187 10.01 -7.39 2.79
N PHE A 188 10.22 -6.41 1.92
CA PHE A 188 11.52 -5.74 1.80
C PHE A 188 11.90 -4.91 3.03
N GLY A 189 10.94 -4.63 3.91
CA GLY A 189 11.14 -3.86 5.13
C GLY A 189 11.05 -2.36 4.91
N TYR A 190 10.27 -1.95 3.92
CA TYR A 190 9.88 -0.56 3.73
C TYR A 190 8.46 -0.49 3.13
N VAL A 191 7.84 0.67 3.27
CA VAL A 191 6.48 0.98 2.81
C VAL A 191 6.51 2.33 2.12
N PHE A 192 5.81 2.46 0.99
CA PHE A 192 5.50 3.73 0.36
C PHE A 192 4.08 4.13 0.69
N LEU A 193 3.87 5.41 0.96
CA LEU A 193 2.55 5.96 1.25
C LEU A 193 2.45 7.40 0.74
N GLU A 194 1.23 7.87 0.56
CA GLU A 194 0.96 9.28 0.30
C GLU A 194 -0.10 9.78 1.27
N VAL A 195 0.20 10.89 1.94
CA VAL A 195 -0.72 11.57 2.86
C VAL A 195 -1.48 12.70 2.17
N SER A 196 -2.53 13.21 2.81
CA SER A 196 -3.41 14.20 2.19
C SER A 196 -2.82 15.61 2.15
N THR A 197 -2.09 15.99 3.21
CA THR A 197 -1.56 17.35 3.39
C THR A 197 -0.13 17.35 3.96
N PRO A 198 0.64 18.44 3.79
CA PRO A 198 1.94 18.61 4.45
C PRO A 198 1.86 18.50 5.99
N GLN A 199 0.74 18.88 6.59
CA GLN A 199 0.48 18.75 8.02
C GLN A 199 0.38 17.29 8.45
N ASP A 200 -0.13 16.41 7.59
CA ASP A 200 -0.17 14.97 7.83
C ASP A 200 1.23 14.36 7.77
N VAL A 201 2.14 14.91 6.97
CA VAL A 201 3.57 14.51 6.98
C VAL A 201 4.17 14.79 8.35
N ILE A 202 3.91 15.97 8.92
CA ILE A 202 4.36 16.33 10.26
C ILE A 202 3.77 15.40 11.32
N ALA A 203 2.47 15.11 11.24
CA ALA A 203 1.81 14.19 12.17
C ALA A 203 2.45 12.79 12.12
N LEU A 204 2.69 12.26 10.93
CA LEU A 204 3.36 10.97 10.75
C LEU A 204 4.80 11.00 11.27
N LEU A 205 5.56 12.06 10.98
CA LEU A 205 6.94 12.21 11.47
C LEU A 205 7.00 12.16 13.01
N ARG A 206 6.09 12.86 13.68
CA ARG A 206 6.02 12.91 15.16
C ARG A 206 5.55 11.59 15.78
N LEU A 207 4.69 10.84 15.09
CA LEU A 207 4.17 9.55 15.55
C LEU A 207 5.04 8.35 15.15
N LEU A 208 6.06 8.56 14.32
CA LEU A 208 6.94 7.50 13.79
C LEU A 208 7.59 6.63 14.89
N PRO A 209 8.08 7.17 16.03
CA PRO A 209 8.64 6.34 17.09
C PRO A 209 7.60 5.37 17.68
N ARG A 210 6.39 5.86 17.94
CA ARG A 210 5.28 5.06 18.49
C ARG A 210 4.80 4.00 17.50
N LEU A 211 4.79 4.32 16.20
CA LEU A 211 4.55 3.32 15.15
C LEU A 211 5.61 2.22 15.18
N GLY A 212 6.90 2.59 15.35
CA GLY A 212 7.99 1.63 15.48
C GLY A 212 7.78 0.66 16.65
N GLU A 213 7.39 1.18 17.82
CA GLU A 213 7.06 0.35 18.99
C GLU A 213 5.93 -0.65 18.70
N LEU A 214 4.84 -0.19 18.08
CA LEU A 214 3.70 -1.04 17.72
C LEU A 214 4.04 -2.12 16.69
N LEU A 215 4.98 -1.82 15.79
CA LEU A 215 5.51 -2.78 14.82
C LEU A 215 6.58 -3.71 15.41
N GLY A 216 7.04 -3.45 16.65
CA GLY A 216 8.00 -4.29 17.36
C GLY A 216 9.47 -3.96 17.08
N THR A 217 9.78 -2.75 16.59
CA THR A 217 11.17 -2.36 16.26
C THR A 217 12.06 -2.24 17.51
N SER A 218 11.49 -1.95 18.68
CA SER A 218 12.18 -1.81 19.97
C SER A 218 12.99 -3.05 20.36
N ARG A 219 12.60 -4.24 19.89
CA ARG A 219 13.31 -5.50 20.15
C ARG A 219 14.59 -5.69 19.32
N SER A 220 14.78 -4.87 18.28
CA SER A 220 15.83 -5.06 17.27
C SER A 220 16.89 -3.95 17.25
N ASN A 221 16.78 -2.95 18.14
CA ASN A 221 17.57 -1.71 18.10
C ASN A 221 17.52 -0.99 16.74
N ARG A 222 16.48 -1.25 15.93
CA ARG A 222 16.21 -0.56 14.67
C ARG A 222 15.14 0.49 14.93
N GLN A 223 15.31 1.67 14.35
CA GLN A 223 14.29 2.71 14.34
C GLN A 223 13.71 2.80 12.94
N LEU A 224 12.41 3.09 12.85
CA LEU A 224 11.81 3.45 11.57
C LEU A 224 12.44 4.76 11.08
N HIS A 225 12.59 4.88 9.76
CA HIS A 225 13.03 6.12 9.13
C HIS A 225 11.96 6.60 8.18
N LEU A 226 11.74 7.92 8.12
CA LEU A 226 10.77 8.53 7.22
C LEU A 226 11.51 9.47 6.27
N HIS A 227 11.25 9.30 4.96
CA HIS A 227 11.82 10.11 3.90
C HIS A 227 10.74 10.52 2.91
N PHE A 228 10.95 11.60 2.16
CA PHE A 228 10.18 11.82 0.95
C PHE A 228 10.44 10.68 -0.03
N ALA A 229 9.39 10.14 -0.63
CA ALA A 229 9.52 9.10 -1.64
C ALA A 229 9.92 9.72 -2.98
N ARG A 230 10.81 9.03 -3.70
CA ARG A 230 10.91 9.14 -5.15
C ARG A 230 10.10 8.00 -5.74
N ILE A 231 8.79 8.20 -5.87
CA ILE A 231 8.02 7.35 -6.76
C ILE A 231 8.49 7.74 -8.16
N GLN A 232 9.19 6.83 -8.84
CA GLN A 232 9.42 6.98 -10.27
C GLN A 232 8.03 6.88 -10.91
N ALA A 233 7.38 8.02 -11.14
CA ALA A 233 6.33 8.08 -12.14
C ALA A 233 6.99 7.59 -13.43
N LEU A 234 6.51 6.45 -13.95
CA LEU A 234 6.80 6.09 -15.32
C LEU A 234 6.38 7.27 -16.20
N PRO A 235 7.22 7.70 -17.15
CA PRO A 235 6.90 8.77 -18.09
C PRO A 235 5.66 8.45 -18.92
#